data_AF-A9KYF9-F1
#
_entry.id   AF-A9KYF9-F1
#
_cell.length_a   1.000
_cell.length_b   1.000
_cell.length_c   1.000
_cell.angle_alpha   90.00
_cell.angle_beta   90.00
_cell.angle_gamma   90.00
#
_symmetry.space_group_name_H-M   'P 1'
#
loop_
_entity.id
_entity.type
_entity.pdbx_description
1 polymer ?
#
loop_
_entity_poly.entity_id
_entity_poly.type
_entity_poly.pdbx_seq_one_letter_code
_entity_poly.pdbx_strand_id
1 'polypeptide(L)'
;MLEKGFELNDIEPVLDACESSGFINDNRYAELLVRSHISRGHGAIRIRQAIAQKGLSKDCIEAAITNSDCDWFELAKDKATKKYGIPRVTEVKGSKARDLIAKEKAKRVRFLMGQGFSYDQITYALDSDPNDLDDDY
;
A
#
# COMPACT_ATOMS: atom_id res chain seq x y z
N MET A 1 -19.82 15.78 -20.27
CA MET A 1 -19.17 14.78 -19.39
C MET A 1 -18.12 14.08 -20.22
N LEU A 2 -16.84 14.34 -19.93
CA LEU A 2 -15.72 13.58 -20.50
C LEU A 2 -14.74 13.34 -19.36
N GLU A 3 -14.76 12.10 -18.89
CA GLU A 3 -13.77 11.51 -17.98
C GLU A 3 -12.38 11.75 -18.54
N LYS A 4 -11.57 12.52 -17.83
CA LYS A 4 -10.12 12.49 -18.05
C LYS A 4 -9.56 11.38 -17.18
N GLY A 5 -9.50 10.18 -17.76
CA GLY A 5 -8.58 9.15 -17.32
C GLY A 5 -7.16 9.69 -17.50
N PHE A 6 -6.57 10.21 -16.43
CA PHE A 6 -5.13 10.45 -16.39
C PHE A 6 -4.46 9.09 -16.36
N GLU A 7 -3.89 8.69 -17.50
CA GLU A 7 -3.08 7.49 -17.59
C GLU A 7 -1.94 7.58 -16.59
N LEU A 8 -1.82 6.54 -15.77
CA LEU A 8 -0.85 6.40 -14.67
C LEU A 8 0.62 6.56 -15.11
N ASN A 9 0.90 6.55 -16.41
CA ASN A 9 2.21 6.73 -17.01
C ASN A 9 2.62 8.20 -17.20
N ASP A 10 1.68 9.15 -17.17
CA ASP A 10 1.96 10.57 -17.39
C ASP A 10 2.28 11.36 -16.10
N ILE A 11 2.30 10.70 -14.94
CA ILE A 11 2.58 11.36 -13.66
C ILE A 11 4.08 11.57 -13.47
N GLU A 12 4.92 10.66 -13.95
CA GLU A 12 6.39 10.74 -13.79
C GLU A 12 7.02 11.98 -14.44
N PRO A 13 6.67 12.38 -15.69
CA PRO A 13 7.22 13.59 -16.30
C PRO A 13 6.74 14.90 -15.66
N VAL A 14 5.53 14.92 -15.09
CA VAL A 14 4.92 16.12 -14.48
C VAL A 14 5.56 16.43 -13.11
N LEU A 15 6.11 15.40 -12.46
CA LEU A 15 6.77 15.50 -11.17
C LEU A 15 8.09 16.31 -11.22
N ASP A 16 8.83 16.27 -12.33
CA ASP A 16 10.14 16.95 -12.44
C ASP A 16 10.03 18.47 -12.71
N ALA A 17 8.91 18.96 -13.23
CA ALA A 17 8.74 20.36 -13.64
C ALA A 17 8.42 21.35 -12.49
N CYS A 18 8.35 20.87 -11.24
CA CYS A 18 7.75 21.61 -10.12
C CYS A 18 8.74 22.30 -9.16
N GLU A 19 10.06 22.20 -9.41
CA GLU A 19 11.12 22.58 -8.46
C GLU A 19 11.21 24.09 -8.13
N SER A 20 10.59 24.99 -8.92
CA SER A 20 10.89 26.44 -8.86
C SER A 20 10.03 27.31 -7.91
N SER A 21 9.16 26.74 -7.05
CA SER A 21 8.16 27.53 -6.29
C SER A 21 8.11 27.32 -4.75
N GLY A 22 9.06 26.55 -4.20
CA GLY A 22 9.65 26.79 -2.88
C GLY A 22 8.91 26.39 -1.59
N PHE A 23 7.58 26.25 -1.53
CA PHE A 23 6.91 25.70 -0.32
C PHE A 23 5.48 25.20 -0.58
N ILE A 24 4.78 25.85 -1.50
CA ILE A 24 3.45 25.41 -1.96
C ILE A 24 3.58 24.16 -2.83
N ASN A 25 4.74 23.96 -3.46
CA ASN A 25 4.97 22.83 -4.34
C ASN A 25 5.32 21.54 -3.59
N ASP A 26 6.19 21.59 -2.57
CA ASP A 26 6.63 20.39 -1.83
C ASP A 26 5.47 19.60 -1.24
N ASN A 27 4.47 20.28 -0.66
CA ASN A 27 3.25 19.63 -0.15
C ASN A 27 2.47 18.93 -1.27
N ARG A 28 2.20 19.64 -2.38
CA ARG A 28 1.49 19.10 -3.53
C ARG A 28 2.27 17.96 -4.20
N TYR A 29 3.59 18.08 -4.25
CA TYR A 29 4.50 17.07 -4.76
C TYR A 29 4.47 15.82 -3.89
N ALA A 30 4.54 15.98 -2.57
CA ALA A 30 4.40 14.88 -1.61
C ALA A 30 3.04 14.18 -1.75
N GLU A 31 1.94 14.92 -1.85
CA GLU A 31 0.59 14.35 -2.07
C GLU A 31 0.50 13.54 -3.37
N LEU A 32 1.05 14.07 -4.47
CA LEU A 32 1.08 13.36 -5.76
C LEU A 32 1.87 12.06 -5.67
N LEU A 33 3.02 12.08 -4.99
CA LEU A 33 3.84 10.90 -4.78
C LEU A 33 3.13 9.89 -3.88
N VAL A 34 2.56 10.32 -2.76
CA VAL A 34 1.78 9.47 -1.85
C VAL A 34 0.65 8.79 -2.63
N ARG A 35 -0.15 9.54 -3.39
CA ARG A 35 -1.24 8.99 -4.22
C ARG A 35 -0.75 7.98 -5.26
N SER A 36 0.36 8.28 -5.94
CA SER A 36 0.98 7.37 -6.92
C SER A 36 1.48 6.08 -6.27
N HIS A 37 2.01 6.16 -5.05
CA HIS A 37 2.40 4.96 -4.31
C HIS A 37 1.21 4.16 -3.77
N ILE A 38 0.14 4.82 -3.33
CA ILE A 38 -1.10 4.18 -2.89
C ILE A 38 -1.73 3.41 -4.05
N SER A 39 -1.81 3.99 -5.25
CA SER A 39 -2.37 3.29 -6.42
C SER A 39 -1.56 2.03 -6.81
N ARG A 40 -0.26 2.02 -6.50
CA ARG A 40 0.62 0.86 -6.65
C ARG A 40 0.51 -0.13 -5.48
N GLY A 41 -0.26 0.19 -4.44
CA GLY A 41 -0.47 -0.65 -3.26
C GLY A 41 0.76 -0.73 -2.34
N HIS A 42 1.44 0.40 -2.14
CA HIS A 42 2.51 0.53 -1.16
C HIS A 42 1.97 1.04 0.17
N GLY A 43 2.43 0.47 1.27
CA GLY A 43 2.12 0.95 2.61
C GLY A 43 2.97 2.15 3.03
N ALA A 44 2.49 2.90 4.02
CA ALA A 44 3.07 4.17 4.47
C ALA A 44 4.59 4.10 4.76
N ILE A 45 5.12 2.98 5.28
CA ILE A 45 6.56 2.85 5.58
C ILE A 45 7.40 2.96 4.30
N ARG A 46 6.98 2.25 3.24
CA ARG A 46 7.66 2.27 1.95
C ARG A 46 7.51 3.62 1.26
N ILE A 47 6.35 4.27 1.42
CA ILE A 47 6.08 5.61 0.91
C ILE A 47 7.05 6.63 1.52
N ARG A 48 7.15 6.67 2.86
CA ARG A 48 8.10 7.56 3.54
C ARG A 48 9.53 7.38 3.05
N GLN A 49 9.98 6.13 2.95
CA GLN A 49 11.34 5.81 2.51
C GLN A 49 11.60 6.25 1.07
N ALA A 50 10.64 6.01 0.16
CA ALA A 50 10.77 6.38 -1.24
C ALA A 50 10.76 7.90 -1.45
N ILE A 51 9.91 8.61 -0.71
CA ILE A 51 9.74 10.05 -0.86
C ILE A 51 10.87 10.81 -0.15
N ALA A 52 11.36 10.34 1.00
CA ALA A 52 12.47 10.97 1.70
C ALA A 52 13.77 11.04 0.88
N GLN A 53 13.98 10.11 -0.05
CA GLN A 53 15.12 10.13 -0.98
C GLN A 53 15.07 11.29 -1.99
N LYS A 54 13.91 11.94 -2.15
CA LYS A 54 13.68 13.06 -3.08
C LYS A 54 13.89 14.44 -2.45
N GLY A 55 14.39 14.52 -1.21
CA GLY A 55 14.72 15.78 -0.55
C GLY A 55 13.55 16.49 0.15
N LEU A 56 12.35 15.90 0.15
CA LEU A 56 11.20 16.43 0.88
C LEU A 56 11.38 16.37 2.40
N SER A 57 10.90 17.40 3.11
CA SER A 57 10.95 17.42 4.56
C SER A 57 10.04 16.34 5.18
N LYS A 58 10.40 15.85 6.37
CA LYS A 58 9.61 14.84 7.08
C LYS A 58 8.19 15.33 7.34
N ASP A 59 8.02 16.60 7.69
CA ASP A 59 6.72 17.18 8.00
C ASP A 59 5.80 17.21 6.77
N CYS A 60 6.33 17.53 5.59
CA CYS A 60 5.58 17.48 4.33
C CYS A 60 5.13 16.04 4.00
N ILE A 61 6.00 15.06 4.21
CA ILE A 61 5.70 13.65 3.97
C ILE A 61 4.60 13.15 4.91
N GLU A 62 4.73 13.41 6.22
CA GLU A 62 3.74 12.98 7.21
C GLU A 62 2.40 13.68 6.99
N ALA A 63 2.39 14.98 6.64
CA ALA A 63 1.18 15.69 6.28
C ALA A 63 0.48 15.05 5.08
N ALA A 64 1.23 14.75 4.00
CA ALA A 64 0.67 14.12 2.79
C ALA A 64 0.15 12.69 3.04
N ILE A 65 0.82 11.91 3.89
CA ILE A 65 0.35 10.56 4.27
C ILE A 65 -0.92 10.67 5.12
N THR A 66 -0.94 11.58 6.09
CA THR A 66 -2.09 11.78 6.99
C THR A 66 -3.32 12.27 6.24
N ASN A 67 -3.15 13.22 5.31
CA ASN A 67 -4.22 13.79 4.50
C ASN A 67 -4.67 12.89 3.33
N SER A 68 -4.07 11.71 3.16
CA SER A 68 -4.42 10.81 2.05
C SER A 68 -5.76 10.09 2.24
N ASP A 69 -6.32 10.11 3.46
CA ASP A 69 -7.52 9.38 3.88
C ASP A 69 -7.50 7.88 3.51
N CYS A 70 -6.29 7.32 3.31
CA CYS A 70 -6.12 5.95 2.87
C CYS A 70 -6.38 4.98 4.03
N ASP A 71 -7.29 4.04 3.81
CA ASP A 71 -7.39 2.86 4.65
C ASP A 71 -6.24 1.90 4.33
N TRP A 72 -5.21 1.94 5.17
CA TRP A 72 -4.02 1.10 5.01
C TRP A 72 -4.28 -0.39 5.25
N PHE A 73 -5.33 -0.72 6.01
CA PHE A 73 -5.72 -2.11 6.27
C PHE A 73 -6.36 -2.72 5.01
N GLU A 74 -7.33 -2.00 4.44
CA GLU A 74 -7.96 -2.42 3.17
C GLU A 74 -6.97 -2.42 2.01
N LEU A 75 -6.03 -1.45 1.96
CA LEU A 75 -4.97 -1.46 0.94
C LEU A 75 -4.05 -2.69 1.06
N ALA A 76 -3.72 -3.11 2.28
CA ALA A 76 -2.92 -4.31 2.52
C ALA A 76 -3.67 -5.58 2.08
N LYS A 77 -4.97 -5.66 2.38
CA LYS A 77 -5.87 -6.74 1.97
C LYS A 77 -5.98 -6.82 0.44
N ASP A 78 -6.24 -5.71 -0.23
CA ASP A 78 -6.31 -5.65 -1.70
C ASP A 78 -4.98 -6.08 -2.33
N LYS A 79 -3.84 -5.60 -1.80
CA LYS A 79 -2.51 -5.99 -2.28
C LYS A 79 -2.24 -7.48 -2.12
N ALA A 80 -2.67 -8.08 -1.01
CA ALA A 80 -2.57 -9.52 -0.77
C ALA A 80 -3.50 -10.30 -1.72
N THR A 81 -4.74 -9.86 -1.88
CA THR A 81 -5.77 -10.46 -2.75
C THR A 81 -5.29 -10.49 -4.19
N LYS A 82 -4.82 -9.35 -4.74
CA LYS A 82 -4.30 -9.26 -6.11
C LYS A 82 -3.12 -10.21 -6.38
N LYS A 83 -2.32 -10.52 -5.37
CA LYS A 83 -1.14 -11.39 -5.54
C LYS A 83 -1.44 -12.87 -5.33
N TYR A 84 -2.30 -13.21 -4.37
CA TYR A 84 -2.50 -14.59 -3.92
C TYR A 84 -3.90 -15.15 -4.21
N GLY A 85 -4.82 -14.32 -4.73
CA GLY A 85 -6.23 -14.65 -4.91
C GLY A 85 -6.98 -14.60 -3.58
N ILE A 86 -6.68 -15.54 -2.67
CA ILE A 86 -7.23 -15.58 -1.31
C ILE A 86 -6.13 -15.14 -0.33
N PRO A 87 -6.30 -14.02 0.39
CA PRO A 87 -5.31 -13.53 1.35
C PRO A 87 -5.07 -14.49 2.52
N ARG A 88 -6.14 -15.12 3.00
CA ARG A 88 -6.10 -16.10 4.08
C ARG A 88 -5.30 -17.34 3.68
N VAL A 89 -4.52 -17.86 4.63
CA VAL A 89 -3.82 -19.14 4.46
C VAL A 89 -4.70 -20.24 5.06
N THR A 90 -5.58 -20.80 4.24
CA THR A 90 -6.49 -21.88 4.63
C THR A 90 -6.00 -23.20 4.05
N GLU A 91 -5.86 -24.20 4.91
CA GLU A 91 -5.76 -25.64 4.59
C GLU A 91 -4.39 -26.23 4.24
N VAL A 92 -3.98 -27.20 5.07
CA VAL A 92 -3.42 -28.51 4.67
C VAL A 92 -3.67 -29.49 5.84
N LYS A 93 -4.09 -30.74 5.59
CA LYS A 93 -4.29 -31.79 6.63
C LYS A 93 -2.98 -32.55 6.91
N GLY A 94 -2.65 -32.80 8.19
CA GLY A 94 -1.47 -33.57 8.64
C GLY A 94 -0.38 -32.75 9.38
N SER A 95 0.74 -33.39 9.78
CA SER A 95 1.85 -32.70 10.49
C SER A 95 2.74 -31.87 9.54
N LYS A 96 3.14 -32.42 8.39
CA LYS A 96 3.86 -31.68 7.31
C LYS A 96 3.06 -30.49 6.77
N ALA A 97 1.75 -30.59 6.90
CA ALA A 97 0.75 -29.62 6.54
C ALA A 97 0.91 -28.29 7.31
N ARG A 98 1.11 -28.37 8.64
CA ARG A 98 1.31 -27.20 9.50
C ARG A 98 2.58 -26.44 9.17
N ASP A 99 3.67 -27.14 8.87
CA ASP A 99 4.94 -26.51 8.47
C ASP A 99 4.83 -25.78 7.13
N LEU A 100 4.07 -26.36 6.18
CA LEU A 100 3.81 -25.72 4.89
C LEU A 100 2.97 -24.45 5.04
N ILE A 101 1.92 -24.49 5.88
CA ILE A 101 1.10 -23.31 6.23
C ILE A 101 1.97 -22.22 6.87
N ALA A 102 2.81 -22.58 7.84
CA ALA A 102 3.69 -21.61 8.52
C ALA A 102 4.70 -20.98 7.55
N LYS A 103 5.28 -21.78 6.64
CA LYS A 103 6.19 -21.28 5.59
C LYS A 103 5.49 -20.34 4.62
N GLU A 104 4.27 -20.68 4.18
CA GLU A 104 3.49 -19.83 3.28
C GLU A 104 3.05 -18.53 3.99
N LYS A 105 2.59 -18.59 5.24
CA LYS A 105 2.28 -17.41 6.05
C LYS A 105 3.51 -16.51 6.18
N ALA A 106 4.68 -17.06 6.53
CA ALA A 106 5.92 -16.30 6.63
C ALA A 106 6.32 -15.63 5.29
N LYS A 107 6.13 -16.32 4.16
CA LYS A 107 6.37 -15.76 2.82
C LYS A 107 5.42 -14.58 2.52
N ARG A 108 4.12 -14.72 2.80
CA ARG A 108 3.14 -13.64 2.59
C ARG A 108 3.41 -12.43 3.48
N VAL A 109 3.75 -12.67 4.74
CA VAL A 109 4.16 -11.64 5.70
C VAL A 109 5.40 -10.88 5.22
N ARG A 110 6.46 -11.58 4.79
CA ARG A 110 7.67 -10.92 4.24
C ARG A 110 7.37 -10.09 3.00
N PHE A 111 6.49 -10.58 2.14
CA PHE A 111 6.08 -9.82 0.96
C PHE A 111 5.42 -8.50 1.34
N LEU A 112 4.41 -8.53 2.23
CA LEU A 112 3.68 -7.32 2.62
C LEU A 112 4.55 -6.36 3.46
N MET A 113 5.45 -6.88 4.30
CA MET A 113 6.49 -6.04 4.93
C MET A 113 7.33 -5.31 3.88
N GLY A 114 7.75 -5.99 2.82
CA GLY A 114 8.49 -5.38 1.70
C GLY A 114 7.68 -4.35 0.91
N GLN A 115 6.34 -4.43 0.97
CA GLN A 115 5.44 -3.41 0.42
C GLN A 115 5.23 -2.21 1.37
N GLY A 116 5.71 -2.28 2.62
CA GLY A 116 5.70 -1.17 3.57
C GLY A 116 4.51 -1.11 4.52
N PHE A 117 3.81 -2.23 4.73
CA PHE A 117 2.70 -2.33 5.69
C PHE A 117 3.21 -2.63 7.10
N SER A 118 2.48 -2.16 8.12
CA SER A 118 2.74 -2.52 9.52
C SER A 118 2.35 -3.96 9.81
N TYR A 119 2.82 -4.52 10.92
CA TYR A 119 2.48 -5.89 11.31
C TYR A 119 0.97 -6.09 11.51
N ASP A 120 0.28 -5.11 12.07
CA ASP A 120 -1.17 -5.18 12.32
C ASP A 120 -1.96 -5.19 11.00
N GLN A 121 -1.57 -4.35 10.04
CA GLN A 121 -2.16 -4.33 8.69
C GLN A 121 -1.93 -5.65 7.95
N ILE A 122 -0.73 -6.23 8.12
CA ILE A 122 -0.39 -7.54 7.55
C ILE A 122 -1.25 -8.64 8.15
N THR A 123 -1.43 -8.63 9.46
CA THR A 123 -2.23 -9.64 10.16
C THR A 123 -3.68 -9.56 9.74
N TYR A 124 -4.27 -8.36 9.74
CA TYR A 124 -5.61 -8.10 9.21
C TYR A 124 -5.80 -8.63 7.79
N ALA A 125 -4.87 -8.28 6.88
CA ALA A 125 -4.92 -8.69 5.49
C ALA A 125 -4.86 -10.22 5.32
N LEU A 126 -4.08 -10.91 6.15
CA LEU A 126 -3.89 -12.37 6.05
C LEU A 126 -4.90 -13.20 6.86
N ASP A 127 -5.69 -12.56 7.71
CA ASP A 127 -6.76 -13.22 8.44
C ASP A 127 -8.14 -13.02 7.78
N SER A 128 -8.28 -12.04 6.88
CA SER A 128 -9.50 -11.77 6.10
C SER A 128 -9.83 -12.88 5.09
N ASP A 129 -11.05 -13.45 5.15
CA ASP A 129 -11.62 -14.25 4.07
C ASP A 129 -12.39 -13.33 3.10
N PRO A 130 -12.16 -13.39 1.77
CA PRO A 130 -12.97 -12.64 0.81
C PRO A 130 -14.45 -13.06 0.80
N ASN A 131 -14.81 -14.19 1.44
CA ASN A 131 -16.20 -14.63 1.63
C ASN A 131 -16.82 -14.19 2.97
N ASP A 132 -16.08 -13.52 3.87
CA ASP A 132 -16.60 -13.03 5.17
C ASP A 132 -17.43 -11.72 5.03
N LEU A 133 -17.82 -11.32 3.81
CA LEU A 133 -18.52 -10.06 3.54
C LEU A 133 -20.07 -10.15 3.58
N ASP A 134 -20.65 -11.27 4.02
CA ASP A 134 -22.09 -11.53 3.95
C ASP A 134 -22.81 -11.74 5.30
N ASP A 135 -22.29 -11.20 6.42
CA ASP A 135 -22.92 -11.41 7.76
C ASP A 135 -23.31 -10.12 8.52
N ASP A 136 -23.39 -8.97 7.85
CA ASP A 136 -24.00 -7.76 8.42
C ASP A 136 -25.26 -7.34 7.63
N TYR A 137 -26.38 -8.06 7.82
CA TYR A 137 -27.76 -7.54 7.68
C TYR A 137 -28.77 -8.34 8.51
#